data_AF-A0A6P8T4X9-F1
#
_entry.id   AF-A0A6P8T4X9-F1
#
_cell.length_a   1.000
_cell.length_b   1.000
_cell.length_c   1.000
_cell.angle_alpha   90.00
_cell.angle_beta   90.00
_cell.angle_gamma   90.00
#
_symmetry.space_group_name_H-M   'P 1'
#
loop_
_entity.id
_entity.type
_entity.pdbx_description
1 polymer ?
#
loop_
_entity_poly.entity_id
_entity_poly.type
_entity_poly.pdbx_seq_one_letter_code
_entity_poly.pdbx_strand_id
1 'polypeptide(L)'
;MQTSRQSTYSVRSSNSSRPPAMSMSRTSGPVYRASSIHGGAGGGRISISSSSSTRLGSGMGSGMGSGSGAGSFSSNMQVSGNSGHVMGNEKFAMQNLNDRLGNYLETVRNLEQANHQLEIKIKEAMEKSGPDFRDYSKYQAVLDDLRKKVFDSTSDNARLVLNIDNARLAADDFRVKYESELAIRQSVEADIIGLRKLIDDTNMSRMNLESEIETLKEELIHLKKNHANEVMELRNQIAQSGVRVDVDAPKGQDLAQLMAEIRAKYENMAKKNQEELKTWHESQITEVQSQVVQNTEALKGAHTEVNDLRRQMQTLEIELESQRSMKGSLEGTLRDTEMRYNMEIEALNTILLGLEAELTQLRNSIQQQSQEYEALLNMKMKLEAEIATYRRLLDGEDFTFQDALEDQKTVNTKVMTVTQTLVDGKVVSSSTETKNL
;
A
#
# COMPACT_ATOMS: atom_id res chain seq x y z
N MET A 1 -78.16 -26.99 36.89
CA MET A 1 -76.77 -27.46 37.04
C MET A 1 -75.87 -26.23 37.00
N GLN A 2 -75.27 -25.90 38.14
CA GLN A 2 -74.30 -24.81 38.28
C GLN A 2 -72.96 -25.24 37.69
N THR A 3 -72.34 -24.40 36.86
CA THR A 3 -70.89 -24.42 36.66
C THR A 3 -70.37 -22.98 36.65
N SER A 4 -69.91 -22.58 37.83
CA SER A 4 -69.07 -21.42 38.07
C SER A 4 -67.69 -21.64 37.45
N ARG A 5 -67.16 -20.66 36.71
CA ARG A 5 -65.71 -20.51 36.54
C ARG A 5 -65.34 -19.03 36.64
N GLN A 6 -64.65 -18.74 37.73
CA GLN A 6 -64.06 -17.46 38.09
C GLN A 6 -62.93 -17.11 37.11
N SER A 7 -62.86 -15.83 36.74
CA SER A 7 -61.76 -15.25 35.98
C SER A 7 -60.70 -14.73 36.96
N THR A 8 -59.52 -15.34 36.98
CA THR A 8 -58.35 -14.87 37.73
C THR A 8 -57.49 -13.98 36.84
N TYR A 9 -57.42 -12.68 37.18
CA TYR A 9 -56.44 -11.75 36.65
C TYR A 9 -55.04 -12.11 37.17
N SER A 10 -54.06 -12.22 36.28
CA SER A 10 -52.63 -12.20 36.65
C SER A 10 -51.95 -11.03 35.95
N VAL A 11 -51.47 -10.09 36.76
CA VAL A 11 -50.65 -8.95 36.33
C VAL A 11 -49.22 -9.44 36.23
N ARG A 12 -48.65 -9.46 35.01
CA ARG A 12 -47.22 -9.73 34.82
C ARG A 12 -46.52 -8.45 34.39
N SER A 13 -45.88 -7.83 35.38
CA SER A 13 -44.89 -6.76 35.26
C SER A 13 -43.83 -7.11 34.21
N SER A 14 -43.76 -6.32 33.14
CA SER A 14 -42.68 -6.37 32.15
C SER A 14 -41.42 -5.73 32.76
N ASN A 15 -40.42 -6.59 32.92
CA ASN A 15 -39.10 -6.26 33.40
C ASN A 15 -38.36 -5.38 32.37
N SER A 16 -37.80 -4.26 32.81
CA SER A 16 -36.97 -3.36 32.02
C SER A 16 -35.68 -4.06 31.55
N SER A 17 -35.55 -4.32 30.25
CA SER A 17 -34.29 -4.71 29.62
C SER A 17 -33.60 -3.46 29.03
N ARG A 18 -32.47 -3.09 29.64
CA ARG A 18 -31.49 -2.11 29.16
C ARG A 18 -31.11 -2.36 27.70
N PRO A 19 -30.81 -1.31 26.91
CA PRO A 19 -30.18 -1.49 25.61
C PRO A 19 -28.73 -1.98 25.81
N PRO A 20 -28.18 -2.81 24.90
CA PRO A 20 -26.79 -3.21 25.00
C PRO A 20 -25.91 -2.00 24.71
N ALA A 21 -24.95 -1.75 25.61
CA ALA A 21 -23.88 -0.79 25.40
C ALA A 21 -23.04 -1.25 24.19
N MET A 22 -22.96 -0.39 23.16
CA MET A 22 -22.01 -0.61 22.08
C MET A 22 -20.59 -0.41 22.62
N SER A 23 -19.87 -1.53 22.75
CA SER A 23 -18.43 -1.52 22.95
C SER A 23 -17.77 -0.99 21.67
N MET A 24 -17.31 0.26 21.70
CA MET A 24 -16.39 0.77 20.69
C MET A 24 -15.03 0.09 20.84
N SER A 25 -14.88 -1.05 20.18
CA SER A 25 -13.57 -1.61 19.84
C SER A 25 -12.96 -0.70 18.77
N ARG A 26 -12.11 0.24 19.17
CA ARG A 26 -11.25 0.98 18.23
C ARG A 26 -10.25 0.00 17.64
N THR A 27 -10.61 -0.64 16.53
CA THR A 27 -9.63 -1.29 15.67
C THR A 27 -8.90 -0.18 14.93
N SER A 28 -7.65 0.06 15.35
CA SER A 28 -6.72 0.90 14.61
C SER A 28 -6.61 0.32 13.20
N GLY A 29 -7.01 1.10 12.19
CA GLY A 29 -6.68 0.80 10.81
C GLY A 29 -5.17 0.67 10.62
N PRO A 30 -4.71 -0.03 9.57
CA PRO A 30 -3.28 -0.19 9.32
C PRO A 30 -2.68 1.20 9.09
N VAL A 31 -1.71 1.58 9.93
CA VAL A 31 -0.90 2.76 9.70
C VAL A 31 0.06 2.41 8.56
N TYR A 32 -0.20 2.92 7.37
CA TYR A 32 0.78 2.92 6.29
C TYR A 32 1.89 3.91 6.66
N ARG A 33 2.96 3.42 7.29
CA ARG A 33 4.23 4.15 7.33
C ARG A 33 5.00 3.83 6.06
N ALA A 34 5.36 4.87 5.32
CA ALA A 34 6.28 4.76 4.21
C ALA A 34 7.64 4.22 4.71
N SER A 35 8.17 3.24 3.99
CA SER A 35 9.53 2.72 4.21
C SER A 35 10.53 3.84 3.94
N SER A 36 11.23 4.32 4.98
CA SER A 36 12.32 5.26 4.81
C SER A 36 13.54 4.54 4.26
N ILE A 37 13.86 4.79 2.99
CA ILE A 37 15.12 4.38 2.36
C ILE A 37 16.15 5.45 2.69
N HIS A 38 17.18 5.11 3.47
CA HIS A 38 18.34 5.97 3.66
C HIS A 38 19.50 5.40 2.85
N GLY A 39 19.84 6.05 1.74
CA GLY A 39 21.01 5.75 0.93
C GLY A 39 22.20 6.57 1.43
N GLY A 40 23.10 5.93 2.18
CA GLY A 40 24.41 6.50 2.48
C GLY A 40 25.31 6.41 1.24
N ALA A 41 26.07 7.48 0.98
CA ALA A 41 27.06 7.53 -0.10
C ALA A 41 28.14 6.46 0.11
N GLY A 42 28.26 5.53 -0.83
CA GLY A 42 29.25 4.45 -0.83
C GLY A 42 28.59 3.09 -1.05
N GLY A 43 28.69 2.58 -2.28
CA GLY A 43 27.89 1.46 -2.77
C GLY A 43 28.03 0.13 -2.02
N GLY A 44 26.97 -0.68 -2.14
CA GLY A 44 27.03 -2.13 -1.98
C GLY A 44 26.37 -2.69 -0.72
N ARG A 45 25.04 -2.53 -0.58
CA ARG A 45 24.05 -3.50 -0.01
C ARG A 45 22.73 -2.79 0.32
N ILE A 46 21.61 -3.29 -0.21
CA ILE A 46 20.25 -2.93 0.25
C ILE A 46 19.90 -3.90 1.37
N SER A 47 19.69 -3.39 2.59
CA SER A 47 19.22 -4.19 3.72
C SER A 47 17.80 -3.77 4.06
N ILE A 48 16.85 -4.70 3.96
CA ILE A 48 15.48 -4.52 4.45
C ILE A 48 15.42 -5.00 5.91
N SER A 49 15.35 -4.09 6.86
CA SER A 49 15.07 -4.43 8.26
C SER A 49 13.56 -4.36 8.52
N SER A 50 12.93 -5.52 8.74
CA SER A 50 11.65 -5.58 9.43
C SER A 50 11.92 -5.63 10.94
N SER A 51 11.30 -4.73 11.70
CA SER A 51 11.33 -4.79 13.16
C SER A 51 10.36 -5.88 13.63
N SER A 52 10.84 -7.09 13.85
CA SER A 52 10.18 -8.06 14.71
C SER A 52 10.67 -7.84 16.15
N SER A 53 9.74 -7.43 17.02
CA SER A 53 9.96 -7.44 18.45
C SER A 53 9.91 -8.88 18.96
N THR A 54 11.06 -9.50 19.19
CA THR A 54 11.17 -10.64 20.11
C THR A 54 12.40 -10.47 20.99
N ARG A 55 12.13 -10.34 22.28
CA ARG A 55 13.10 -10.41 23.37
C ARG A 55 13.53 -11.87 23.54
N LEU A 56 14.82 -12.15 23.37
CA LEU A 56 15.66 -13.19 24.01
C LEU A 56 16.99 -13.12 23.21
N GLY A 57 18.13 -12.69 23.75
CA GLY A 57 18.84 -13.25 24.89
C GLY A 57 20.02 -14.09 24.37
N SER A 58 21.26 -13.76 24.78
CA SER A 58 22.58 -14.36 24.45
C SER A 58 23.16 -14.05 23.06
N GLY A 59 24.35 -13.46 22.87
CA GLY A 59 25.50 -13.27 23.75
C GLY A 59 26.65 -14.20 23.34
N MET A 60 27.54 -13.76 22.45
CA MET A 60 28.95 -14.19 22.43
C MET A 60 29.76 -13.25 21.52
N GLY A 61 30.69 -12.52 22.11
CA GLY A 61 31.70 -11.72 21.40
C GLY A 61 33.05 -12.42 21.37
N SER A 62 33.84 -12.08 20.37
CA SER A 62 35.28 -12.40 20.23
C SER A 62 35.78 -11.62 19.01
N GLY A 63 36.69 -10.64 19.05
CA GLY A 63 37.68 -10.31 20.07
C GLY A 63 39.01 -11.00 19.75
N MET A 64 39.88 -10.36 18.95
CA MET A 64 41.33 -10.58 18.77
C MET A 64 41.78 -9.67 17.60
N GLY A 65 42.71 -8.71 17.69
CA GLY A 65 43.67 -8.38 18.74
C GLY A 65 45.03 -9.02 18.50
N SER A 66 45.87 -8.42 17.64
CA SER A 66 47.35 -8.55 17.60
C SER A 66 47.86 -7.60 16.49
N GLY A 67 48.77 -6.66 16.65
CA GLY A 67 49.82 -6.50 17.65
C GLY A 67 51.19 -6.84 17.03
N SER A 68 52.12 -5.87 17.06
CA SER A 68 53.58 -5.99 16.78
C SER A 68 54.00 -5.79 15.32
N GLY A 69 55.06 -5.04 14.97
CA GLY A 69 56.15 -4.52 15.78
C GLY A 69 56.90 -3.39 15.07
N ALA A 70 57.46 -2.52 15.90
CA ALA A 70 58.39 -1.45 15.58
C ALA A 70 59.78 -2.00 15.19
N GLY A 71 60.55 -1.21 14.44
CA GLY A 71 61.94 -1.54 14.14
C GLY A 71 62.67 -0.48 13.32
N SER A 72 62.77 0.73 13.88
CA SER A 72 63.66 1.80 13.41
C SER A 72 65.11 1.44 13.70
N PHE A 73 66.03 1.66 12.76
CA PHE A 73 67.46 1.80 13.06
C PHE A 73 68.08 2.91 12.20
N SER A 74 68.29 4.04 12.88
CA SER A 74 69.13 5.17 12.45
C SER A 74 70.55 5.02 13.01
N SER A 75 71.49 5.67 12.30
CA SER A 75 72.69 6.35 12.81
C SER A 75 73.79 5.54 13.52
N ASN A 76 75.04 5.68 13.03
CA ASN A 76 76.01 6.47 13.81
C ASN A 76 77.20 6.96 12.97
N MET A 77 77.35 8.28 13.04
CA MET A 77 78.47 9.12 12.65
C MET A 77 79.45 9.17 13.81
N GLN A 78 80.76 9.03 13.54
CA GLN A 78 81.80 9.32 14.53
C GLN A 78 82.83 10.27 13.92
N VAL A 79 82.74 11.52 14.38
CA VAL A 79 83.68 12.62 14.16
C VAL A 79 84.73 12.54 15.25
N SER A 80 86.01 12.56 14.86
CA SER A 80 87.12 12.92 15.75
C SER A 80 87.96 13.97 15.05
N GLY A 81 87.98 15.17 15.62
CA GLY A 81 88.83 16.27 15.18
C GLY A 81 90.29 16.06 15.56
N ASN A 82 91.17 16.68 14.78
CA ASN A 82 92.17 17.58 15.33
C ASN A 82 92.82 18.45 14.25
N SER A 83 92.86 19.75 14.56
CA SER A 83 93.65 20.86 14.05
C SER A 83 94.93 20.53 13.26
N GLY A 84 95.07 21.17 12.09
CA GLY A 84 96.38 21.52 11.54
C GLY A 84 96.51 21.40 10.02
N HIS A 85 96.88 22.52 9.39
CA HIS A 85 97.50 22.65 8.07
C HIS A 85 96.60 22.72 6.81
N VAL A 86 96.52 23.95 6.30
CA VAL A 86 95.75 24.47 5.16
C VAL A 86 96.46 24.21 3.82
N MET A 87 97.02 23.01 3.55
CA MET A 87 97.70 22.78 2.26
C MET A 87 97.81 21.30 1.83
N GLY A 88 96.70 20.53 1.88
CA GLY A 88 96.73 19.09 1.52
C GLY A 88 95.37 18.45 1.14
N ASN A 89 94.35 19.25 0.85
CA ASN A 89 92.94 18.81 0.83
C ASN A 89 92.50 18.12 -0.48
N GLU A 90 93.11 18.41 -1.63
CA GLU A 90 92.64 17.87 -2.92
C GLU A 90 93.06 16.41 -3.16
N LYS A 91 94.27 16.02 -2.76
CA LYS A 91 94.79 14.67 -3.01
C LYS A 91 94.08 13.61 -2.17
N PHE A 92 93.77 13.93 -0.91
CA PHE A 92 93.02 13.04 -0.02
C PHE A 92 91.53 12.97 -0.38
N ALA A 93 90.96 14.08 -0.87
CA ALA A 93 89.62 14.09 -1.45
C ALA A 93 89.54 13.23 -2.73
N MET A 94 90.55 13.29 -3.60
CA MET A 94 90.63 12.45 -4.81
C MET A 94 90.82 10.97 -4.49
N GLN A 95 91.60 10.62 -3.46
CA GLN A 95 91.70 9.23 -3.00
C GLN A 95 90.39 8.72 -2.40
N ASN A 96 89.71 9.50 -1.56
CA ASN A 96 88.41 9.11 -1.00
C ASN A 96 87.32 8.96 -2.08
N LEU A 97 87.34 9.82 -3.11
CA LEU A 97 86.48 9.67 -4.28
C LEU A 97 86.79 8.39 -5.06
N ASN A 98 88.07 8.10 -5.32
CA ASN A 98 88.48 6.87 -5.99
C ASN A 98 88.14 5.61 -5.19
N ASP A 99 88.29 5.63 -3.85
CA ASP A 99 87.91 4.51 -2.99
C ASP A 99 86.38 4.32 -2.97
N ARG A 100 85.60 5.41 -3.00
CA ARG A 100 84.14 5.35 -3.20
C ARG A 100 83.77 4.81 -4.57
N LEU A 101 84.50 5.19 -5.63
CA LEU A 101 84.26 4.72 -6.99
C LEU A 101 84.63 3.24 -7.13
N GLY A 102 85.70 2.78 -6.48
CA GLY A 102 86.07 1.38 -6.35
C GLY A 102 85.00 0.56 -5.63
N ASN A 103 84.55 1.04 -4.46
CA ASN A 103 83.44 0.41 -3.74
C ASN A 103 82.14 0.43 -4.55
N TYR A 104 81.84 1.50 -5.28
CA TYR A 104 80.68 1.58 -6.15
C TYR A 104 80.76 0.55 -7.29
N LEU A 105 81.90 0.46 -7.98
CA LEU A 105 82.12 -0.54 -9.03
C LEU A 105 82.03 -1.98 -8.49
N GLU A 106 82.55 -2.23 -7.29
CA GLU A 106 82.44 -3.53 -6.64
C GLU A 106 80.98 -3.85 -6.26
N THR A 107 80.22 -2.87 -5.76
CA THR A 107 78.78 -3.05 -5.49
C THR A 107 77.96 -3.26 -6.76
N VAL A 108 78.27 -2.54 -7.85
CA VAL A 108 77.60 -2.72 -9.15
C VAL A 108 77.89 -4.12 -9.69
N ARG A 109 79.13 -4.58 -9.63
CA ARG A 109 79.50 -5.94 -10.07
C ARG A 109 78.79 -7.02 -9.25
N ASN A 110 78.70 -6.84 -7.94
CA ASN A 110 77.96 -7.76 -7.06
C ASN A 110 76.44 -7.76 -7.36
N LEU A 111 75.87 -6.59 -7.65
CA LEU A 111 74.46 -6.46 -8.05
C LEU A 111 74.18 -7.05 -9.42
N GLU A 112 75.08 -6.88 -10.40
CA GLU A 112 74.98 -7.50 -11.72
C GLU A 112 75.02 -9.03 -11.61
N GLN A 113 75.93 -9.56 -10.78
CA GLN A 113 76.01 -11.01 -10.54
C GLN A 113 74.76 -11.54 -9.82
N ALA A 114 74.23 -10.81 -8.84
CA ALA A 114 73.00 -11.16 -8.15
C ALA A 114 71.77 -11.09 -9.08
N ASN A 115 71.67 -10.07 -9.92
CA ASN A 115 70.61 -9.95 -10.93
C ASN A 115 70.69 -11.09 -11.94
N HIS A 116 71.88 -11.45 -12.41
CA HIS A 116 72.05 -12.57 -13.32
C HIS A 116 71.59 -13.89 -12.68
N GLN A 117 71.91 -14.12 -11.40
CA GLN A 117 71.42 -15.29 -10.68
C GLN A 117 69.90 -15.28 -10.48
N LEU A 118 69.28 -14.11 -10.25
CA LEU A 118 67.83 -13.98 -10.13
C LEU A 118 67.13 -14.23 -11.47
N GLU A 119 67.68 -13.74 -12.58
CA GLU A 119 67.16 -14.01 -13.92
C GLU A 119 67.15 -15.51 -14.25
N ILE A 120 68.22 -16.22 -13.90
CA ILE A 120 68.29 -17.68 -14.08
C ILE A 120 67.22 -18.37 -13.23
N LYS A 121 67.07 -17.98 -11.96
CA LYS A 121 66.04 -18.53 -11.07
C LYS A 121 64.62 -18.25 -11.55
N ILE A 122 64.36 -17.07 -12.12
CA ILE A 122 63.06 -16.71 -12.70
C ILE A 122 62.78 -17.57 -13.95
N LYS A 123 63.77 -17.75 -14.83
CA LYS A 123 63.64 -18.61 -16.01
C LYS A 123 63.37 -20.06 -15.61
N GLU A 124 64.12 -20.60 -14.66
CA GLU A 124 63.87 -21.95 -14.14
C GLU A 124 62.50 -22.07 -13.46
N ALA A 125 62.04 -21.03 -12.75
CA ALA A 125 60.72 -21.03 -12.13
C ALA A 125 59.60 -20.98 -13.17
N MET A 126 59.77 -20.21 -14.26
CA MET A 126 58.83 -20.16 -15.37
C MET A 126 58.82 -21.47 -16.17
N GLU A 127 59.96 -22.13 -16.32
CA GLU A 127 60.05 -23.40 -17.04
C GLU A 127 59.49 -24.57 -16.21
N LYS A 128 59.69 -24.55 -14.89
CA LYS A 128 59.06 -25.50 -13.95
C LYS A 128 57.57 -25.23 -13.77
N SER A 129 57.17 -23.97 -13.82
CA SER A 129 55.77 -23.54 -13.84
C SER A 129 55.25 -23.64 -15.27
N GLY A 130 55.13 -24.87 -15.79
CA GLY A 130 54.51 -25.14 -17.09
C GLY A 130 53.11 -24.52 -17.22
N PRO A 131 52.55 -24.44 -18.44
CA PRO A 131 51.24 -23.82 -18.64
C PRO A 131 50.22 -24.49 -17.71
N ASP A 132 49.56 -23.70 -16.88
CA ASP A 132 48.53 -24.16 -15.92
C ASP A 132 47.28 -24.58 -16.69
N PHE A 133 47.38 -25.68 -17.43
CA PHE A 133 46.30 -26.25 -18.20
C PHE A 133 45.51 -27.17 -17.28
N ARG A 134 44.78 -26.56 -16.34
CA ARG A 134 43.70 -27.27 -15.64
C ARG A 134 42.55 -27.44 -16.63
N ASP A 135 42.32 -28.66 -17.09
CA ASP A 135 41.20 -29.00 -17.97
C ASP A 135 39.85 -28.84 -17.23
N TYR A 136 39.24 -27.66 -17.31
CA TYR A 136 37.92 -27.37 -16.74
C TYR A 136 36.75 -27.93 -17.57
N SER A 137 37.04 -28.56 -18.72
CA SER A 137 36.04 -29.11 -19.64
C SER A 137 35.03 -30.06 -18.96
N LYS A 138 35.47 -30.84 -17.96
CA LYS A 138 34.61 -31.75 -17.19
C LYS A 138 33.53 -31.03 -16.37
N TYR A 139 33.80 -29.80 -15.91
CA TYR A 139 32.85 -29.00 -15.14
C TYR A 139 31.87 -28.25 -16.04
N GLN A 140 32.20 -28.08 -17.33
CA GLN A 140 31.35 -27.34 -18.26
C GLN A 140 29.99 -28.01 -18.45
N ALA A 141 29.96 -29.34 -18.63
CA ALA A 141 28.70 -30.09 -18.75
C ALA A 141 27.83 -29.96 -17.48
N VAL A 142 28.44 -30.01 -16.29
CA VAL A 142 27.72 -29.86 -15.02
C VAL A 142 27.20 -28.42 -14.85
N LEU A 143 27.99 -27.41 -15.23
CA LEU A 143 27.58 -26.01 -15.21
C LEU A 143 26.42 -25.74 -16.17
N ASP A 144 26.44 -26.33 -17.36
CA ASP A 144 25.38 -26.16 -18.34
C ASP A 144 24.09 -26.86 -17.90
N ASP A 145 24.18 -28.05 -17.29
CA ASP A 145 23.04 -28.71 -16.64
C ASP A 145 22.45 -27.87 -15.48
N LEU A 146 23.31 -27.27 -14.66
CA LEU A 146 22.87 -26.38 -13.57
C LEU A 146 22.21 -25.11 -14.11
N ARG A 147 22.78 -24.49 -15.14
CA ARG A 147 22.19 -23.33 -15.82
C ARG A 147 20.82 -23.66 -16.40
N LYS A 148 20.68 -24.82 -17.02
CA LYS A 148 19.39 -25.30 -17.54
C LYS A 148 18.37 -25.49 -16.42
N LYS A 149 18.74 -26.14 -15.31
CA LYS A 149 17.86 -26.30 -14.14
C LYS A 149 17.43 -24.95 -13.56
N VAL A 150 18.33 -23.98 -13.48
CA VAL A 150 18.01 -22.61 -13.02
C VAL A 150 17.04 -21.94 -13.97
N PHE A 151 17.25 -22.08 -15.28
CA PHE A 151 16.36 -21.53 -16.30
C PHE A 151 14.96 -22.16 -16.23
N ASP A 152 14.88 -23.49 -16.18
CA ASP A 152 13.62 -24.22 -16.07
C ASP A 152 12.87 -23.82 -14.79
N SER A 153 13.57 -23.77 -13.65
CA SER A 153 12.99 -23.32 -12.37
C SER A 153 12.51 -21.87 -12.40
N THR A 154 13.23 -20.98 -13.11
CA THR A 154 12.84 -19.57 -13.25
C THR A 154 11.59 -19.43 -14.13
N SER A 155 11.53 -20.20 -15.22
CA SER A 155 10.37 -20.26 -16.11
C SER A 155 9.13 -20.81 -15.40
N ASP A 156 9.29 -21.90 -14.64
CA ASP A 156 8.21 -22.49 -13.85
C ASP A 156 7.74 -21.56 -12.73
N ASN A 157 8.67 -20.85 -12.07
CA ASN A 157 8.30 -19.84 -11.08
C ASN A 157 7.48 -18.71 -11.73
N ALA A 158 7.89 -18.20 -12.89
CA ALA A 158 7.11 -17.20 -13.62
C ALA A 158 5.70 -17.70 -13.97
N ARG A 159 5.57 -18.96 -14.42
CA ARG A 159 4.25 -19.58 -14.67
C ARG A 159 3.40 -19.70 -13.41
N LEU A 160 4.00 -20.10 -12.28
CA LEU A 160 3.29 -20.19 -11.00
C LEU A 160 2.82 -18.83 -10.52
N VAL A 161 3.64 -17.78 -10.65
CA VAL A 161 3.25 -16.40 -10.31
C VAL A 161 2.04 -15.96 -11.13
N LEU A 162 2.04 -16.20 -12.45
CA LEU A 162 0.89 -15.88 -13.30
C LEU A 162 -0.37 -16.65 -12.90
N ASN A 163 -0.24 -17.93 -12.55
CA ASN A 163 -1.38 -18.72 -12.08
C ASN A 163 -1.90 -18.23 -10.72
N ILE A 164 -1.02 -17.78 -9.81
CA ILE A 164 -1.40 -17.17 -8.53
C ILE A 164 -2.18 -15.88 -8.78
N ASP A 165 -1.69 -15.01 -9.66
CA ASP A 165 -2.35 -13.76 -9.99
C ASP A 165 -3.70 -13.99 -10.66
N ASN A 166 -3.79 -14.97 -11.57
CA ASN A 166 -5.07 -15.37 -12.18
C ASN A 166 -6.07 -15.89 -11.11
N ALA A 167 -5.63 -16.78 -10.22
CA ALA A 167 -6.47 -17.31 -9.15
C ALA A 167 -6.92 -16.21 -8.18
N ARG A 168 -6.07 -15.22 -7.90
CA ARG A 168 -6.42 -14.04 -7.09
C ARG A 168 -7.47 -13.17 -7.78
N LEU A 169 -7.29 -12.85 -9.06
CA LEU A 169 -8.27 -12.09 -9.83
C LEU A 169 -9.63 -12.81 -9.91
N ALA A 170 -9.62 -14.13 -10.11
CA ALA A 170 -10.85 -14.93 -10.09
C ALA A 170 -11.52 -14.94 -8.71
N ALA A 171 -10.75 -15.03 -7.62
CA ALA A 171 -11.29 -14.96 -6.26
C ALA A 171 -11.91 -13.58 -5.97
N ASP A 172 -11.27 -12.50 -6.40
CA ASP A 172 -11.80 -11.14 -6.27
C ASP A 172 -13.08 -10.93 -7.08
N ASP A 173 -13.15 -11.46 -8.32
CA ASP A 173 -14.36 -11.42 -9.15
C ASP A 173 -15.52 -12.18 -8.48
N PHE A 174 -15.25 -13.37 -7.92
CA PHE A 174 -16.27 -14.11 -7.16
C PHE A 174 -16.67 -13.40 -5.87
N ARG A 175 -15.74 -12.73 -5.18
CA ARG A 175 -16.05 -11.95 -3.98
C ARG A 175 -17.00 -10.80 -4.30
N VAL A 176 -16.72 -10.03 -5.35
CA VAL A 176 -17.58 -8.92 -5.78
C VAL A 176 -18.97 -9.43 -6.19
N LYS A 177 -19.03 -10.53 -6.97
CA LYS A 177 -20.30 -11.17 -7.35
C LYS A 177 -21.10 -11.64 -6.14
N TYR A 178 -20.43 -12.25 -5.16
CA TYR A 178 -21.07 -12.68 -3.92
C TYR A 178 -21.61 -11.49 -3.12
N GLU A 179 -20.84 -10.41 -2.99
CA GLU A 179 -21.28 -9.19 -2.30
C GLU A 179 -22.50 -8.55 -2.99
N SER A 180 -22.51 -8.49 -4.33
CA SER A 180 -23.66 -7.99 -5.08
C SER A 180 -24.90 -8.86 -4.92
N GLU A 181 -24.75 -10.18 -5.00
CA GLU A 181 -25.86 -11.13 -4.85
C GLU A 181 -26.42 -11.10 -3.42
N LEU A 182 -25.53 -11.00 -2.42
CA LEU A 182 -25.93 -10.87 -1.02
C LEU A 182 -26.76 -9.59 -0.79
N ALA A 183 -26.35 -8.47 -1.38
CA ALA A 183 -27.08 -7.21 -1.28
C ALA A 183 -28.49 -7.32 -1.92
N ILE A 184 -28.59 -7.92 -3.12
CA ILE A 184 -29.87 -8.17 -3.78
C ILE A 184 -30.75 -9.08 -2.91
N ARG A 185 -30.18 -10.16 -2.37
CA ARG A 185 -30.88 -11.10 -1.50
C ARG A 185 -31.44 -10.41 -0.25
N GLN A 186 -30.64 -9.56 0.40
CA GLN A 186 -31.07 -8.79 1.57
C GLN A 186 -32.21 -7.81 1.23
N SER A 187 -32.15 -7.15 0.06
CA SER A 187 -33.24 -6.28 -0.41
C SER A 187 -34.53 -7.07 -0.61
N VAL A 188 -34.46 -8.23 -1.29
CA VAL A 188 -35.62 -9.09 -1.53
C VAL A 188 -36.17 -9.65 -0.22
N GLU A 189 -35.32 -10.01 0.74
CA GLU A 189 -35.77 -10.42 2.07
C GLU A 189 -36.50 -9.31 2.82
N ALA A 190 -36.00 -8.07 2.75
CA ALA A 190 -36.67 -6.91 3.33
C ALA A 190 -38.05 -6.69 2.68
N ASP A 191 -38.15 -6.81 1.36
CA ASP A 191 -39.41 -6.73 0.63
C ASP A 191 -40.39 -7.83 1.04
N ILE A 192 -39.93 -9.08 1.19
CA ILE A 192 -40.76 -10.21 1.67
C ILE A 192 -41.28 -9.95 3.08
N ILE A 193 -40.45 -9.41 3.97
CA ILE A 193 -40.86 -9.05 5.34
C ILE A 193 -41.91 -7.92 5.28
N GLY A 194 -41.71 -6.92 4.43
CA GLY A 194 -42.68 -5.86 4.19
C GLY A 194 -44.02 -6.37 3.66
N LEU A 195 -44.00 -7.28 2.68
CA LEU A 195 -45.20 -7.91 2.13
C LEU A 195 -45.94 -8.76 3.16
N ARG A 196 -45.23 -9.50 4.02
CA ARG A 196 -45.84 -10.24 5.13
C ARG A 196 -46.56 -9.29 6.09
N LYS A 197 -45.93 -8.17 6.45
CA LYS A 197 -46.57 -7.15 7.29
C LYS A 197 -47.81 -6.56 6.61
N LEU A 198 -47.75 -6.27 5.31
CA LEU A 198 -48.90 -5.77 4.55
C LEU A 198 -50.07 -6.79 4.54
N ILE A 199 -49.77 -8.08 4.42
CA ILE A 199 -50.77 -9.15 4.54
C ILE A 199 -51.39 -9.14 5.94
N ASP A 200 -50.60 -8.99 7.00
CA ASP A 200 -51.12 -8.94 8.37
C ASP A 200 -51.98 -7.69 8.59
N ASP A 201 -51.53 -6.51 8.15
CA ASP A 201 -52.25 -5.24 8.24
C ASP A 201 -53.58 -5.29 7.47
N THR A 202 -53.58 -5.86 6.26
CA THR A 202 -54.81 -6.03 5.45
C THR A 202 -55.76 -7.06 6.08
N ASN A 203 -55.25 -8.15 6.65
CA ASN A 203 -56.06 -9.12 7.39
C ASN A 203 -56.70 -8.50 8.63
N MET A 204 -55.96 -7.68 9.38
CA MET A 204 -56.51 -6.93 10.52
C MET A 204 -57.61 -5.96 10.08
N SER A 205 -57.38 -5.21 8.99
CA SER A 205 -58.42 -4.34 8.41
C SER A 205 -59.66 -5.13 7.98
N ARG A 206 -59.48 -6.32 7.38
CA ARG A 206 -60.58 -7.21 6.98
C ARG A 206 -61.36 -7.67 8.21
N MET A 207 -60.70 -8.11 9.28
CA MET A 207 -61.35 -8.54 10.52
C MET A 207 -62.13 -7.38 11.18
N ASN A 208 -61.58 -6.17 11.18
CA ASN A 208 -62.28 -4.99 11.70
C ASN A 208 -63.55 -4.69 10.91
N LEU A 209 -63.48 -4.71 9.58
CA LEU A 209 -64.65 -4.53 8.72
C LEU A 209 -65.67 -5.67 8.86
N GLU A 210 -65.23 -6.91 9.02
CA GLU A 210 -66.11 -8.05 9.28
C GLU A 210 -66.84 -7.89 10.62
N SER A 211 -66.15 -7.40 11.65
CA SER A 211 -66.76 -7.07 12.94
C SER A 211 -67.78 -5.95 12.81
N GLU A 212 -67.48 -4.87 12.09
CA GLU A 212 -68.39 -3.74 11.86
C GLU A 212 -69.65 -4.18 11.07
N ILE A 213 -69.48 -5.04 10.07
CA ILE A 213 -70.59 -5.64 9.33
C ILE A 213 -71.49 -6.45 10.27
N GLU A 214 -70.91 -7.23 11.18
CA GLU A 214 -71.69 -8.05 12.10
C GLU A 214 -72.42 -7.20 13.14
N THR A 215 -71.78 -6.16 13.69
CA THR A 215 -72.46 -5.21 14.59
C THR A 215 -73.61 -4.50 13.90
N LEU A 216 -73.44 -4.06 12.65
CA LEU A 216 -74.51 -3.41 11.87
C LEU A 216 -75.67 -4.37 11.55
N LYS A 217 -75.38 -5.66 11.32
CA LYS A 217 -76.44 -6.68 11.16
C LYS A 217 -77.20 -6.91 12.46
N GLU A 218 -76.51 -7.00 13.59
CA GLU A 218 -77.14 -7.12 14.91
C GLU A 218 -78.04 -5.92 15.18
N GLU A 219 -77.56 -4.70 14.94
CA GLU A 219 -78.35 -3.46 15.04
C GLU A 219 -79.59 -3.50 14.15
N LEU A 220 -79.46 -3.95 12.90
CA LEU A 220 -80.59 -4.06 11.97
C LEU A 220 -81.63 -5.08 12.48
N ILE A 221 -81.20 -6.23 13.00
CA ILE A 221 -82.08 -7.22 13.61
C ILE A 221 -82.80 -6.63 14.83
N HIS A 222 -82.06 -5.93 15.69
CA HIS A 222 -82.61 -5.24 16.85
C HIS A 222 -83.67 -4.20 16.44
N LEU A 223 -83.38 -3.37 15.43
CA LEU A 223 -84.30 -2.35 14.94
C LEU A 223 -85.57 -2.97 14.34
N LYS A 224 -85.45 -4.05 13.56
CA LYS A 224 -86.60 -4.80 13.03
C LYS A 224 -87.46 -5.40 14.14
N LYS A 225 -86.82 -5.99 15.16
CA LYS A 225 -87.53 -6.56 16.31
C LYS A 225 -88.26 -5.49 17.11
N ASN A 226 -87.61 -4.36 17.36
CA ASN A 226 -88.22 -3.21 18.04
C ASN A 226 -89.42 -2.69 17.25
N HIS A 227 -89.27 -2.46 15.95
CA HIS A 227 -90.37 -2.03 15.10
C HIS A 227 -91.54 -3.03 15.09
N ALA A 228 -91.25 -4.33 14.99
CA ALA A 228 -92.29 -5.36 15.05
C ALA A 228 -93.04 -5.35 16.39
N ASN A 229 -92.31 -5.15 17.50
CA ASN A 229 -92.90 -5.02 18.84
C ASN A 229 -93.75 -3.75 18.95
N GLU A 230 -93.27 -2.60 18.49
CA GLU A 230 -94.01 -1.33 18.48
C GLU A 230 -95.28 -1.43 17.63
N VAL A 231 -95.21 -2.02 16.44
CA VAL A 231 -96.38 -2.24 15.58
C VAL A 231 -97.38 -3.18 16.27
N MET A 232 -96.91 -4.23 16.94
CA MET A 232 -97.77 -5.13 17.71
C MET A 232 -98.41 -4.40 18.90
N GLU A 233 -97.66 -3.57 19.60
CA GLU A 233 -98.17 -2.76 20.71
C GLU A 233 -99.19 -1.73 20.23
N LEU A 234 -98.94 -1.01 19.14
CA LEU A 234 -99.90 -0.10 18.51
C LEU A 234 -101.14 -0.84 18.03
N ARG A 235 -101.00 -2.03 17.43
CA ARG A 235 -102.15 -2.87 17.05
C ARG A 235 -102.94 -3.34 18.26
N ASN A 236 -102.26 -3.71 19.36
CA ASN A 236 -102.90 -4.04 20.62
C ASN A 236 -103.61 -2.83 21.23
N GLN A 237 -102.99 -1.65 21.18
CA GLN A 237 -103.62 -0.39 21.59
C GLN A 237 -104.84 -0.08 20.73
N ILE A 238 -104.79 -0.26 19.40
CA ILE A 238 -105.93 -0.06 18.49
C ILE A 238 -107.04 -1.09 18.76
N ALA A 239 -106.69 -2.36 19.02
CA ALA A 239 -107.64 -3.41 19.37
C ALA A 239 -108.26 -3.19 20.75
N GLN A 240 -107.46 -2.72 21.72
CA GLN A 240 -107.91 -2.31 23.05
C GLN A 240 -108.64 -0.97 23.02
N SER A 241 -108.43 -0.13 22.00
CA SER A 241 -109.14 1.12 21.76
C SER A 241 -110.36 0.94 20.84
N GLY A 242 -110.83 -0.30 20.63
CA GLY A 242 -112.23 -0.58 20.34
C GLY A 242 -113.11 -0.18 21.53
N VAL A 243 -113.06 1.09 21.91
CA VAL A 243 -113.62 1.66 23.12
C VAL A 243 -114.68 2.65 22.70
N ARG A 244 -115.93 2.20 22.85
CA ARG A 244 -117.05 3.08 23.16
C ARG A 244 -116.65 3.88 24.41
N VAL A 245 -116.45 5.18 24.22
CA VAL A 245 -116.18 6.13 25.30
C VAL A 245 -117.49 6.36 26.05
N ASP A 246 -117.79 5.49 27.00
CA ASP A 246 -118.63 5.83 28.14
C ASP A 246 -117.67 6.20 29.28
N VAL A 247 -117.68 7.50 29.57
CA VAL A 247 -116.88 8.18 30.58
C VAL A 247 -117.37 7.72 31.96
N ASP A 248 -116.60 6.87 32.64
CA ASP A 248 -116.77 6.64 34.07
C ASP A 248 -115.54 7.19 34.80
N ALA A 249 -115.70 8.41 35.30
CA ALA A 249 -114.70 9.12 36.08
C ALA A 249 -114.84 8.68 37.56
N PRO A 250 -113.90 7.90 38.13
CA PRO A 250 -113.92 7.63 39.55
C PRO A 250 -113.38 8.87 40.28
N LYS A 251 -114.24 9.42 41.14
CA LYS A 251 -114.01 10.30 42.30
C LYS A 251 -112.61 10.93 42.38
N GLY A 252 -112.59 12.24 42.12
CA GLY A 252 -111.44 13.14 42.14
C GLY A 252 -110.39 12.79 43.17
N GLN A 253 -109.31 12.19 42.69
CA GLN A 253 -107.99 12.42 43.26
C GLN A 253 -107.71 13.91 43.10
N ASP A 254 -107.23 14.58 44.15
CA ASP A 254 -107.00 16.02 44.17
C ASP A 254 -106.16 16.44 42.95
N LEU A 255 -106.84 16.93 41.91
CA LEU A 255 -106.22 17.27 40.64
C LEU A 255 -105.15 18.35 40.87
N ALA A 256 -105.27 19.14 41.93
CA ALA A 256 -104.25 20.11 42.29
C ALA A 256 -102.95 19.43 42.74
N GLN A 257 -103.02 18.38 43.57
CA GLN A 257 -101.85 17.59 43.96
C GLN A 257 -101.24 16.82 42.80
N LEU A 258 -102.04 16.15 41.97
CA LEU A 258 -101.53 15.40 40.82
C LEU A 258 -100.90 16.33 39.77
N MET A 259 -101.53 17.46 39.47
CA MET A 259 -100.96 18.48 38.56
C MET A 259 -99.71 19.12 39.15
N ALA A 260 -99.64 19.31 40.47
CA ALA A 260 -98.43 19.78 41.16
C ALA A 260 -97.32 18.74 41.11
N GLU A 261 -97.62 17.45 41.28
CA GLU A 261 -96.67 16.34 41.19
C GLU A 261 -96.16 16.17 39.75
N ILE A 262 -97.03 16.28 38.74
CA ILE A 262 -96.65 16.27 37.33
C ILE A 262 -95.75 17.46 37.01
N ARG A 263 -96.11 18.68 37.46
CA ARG A 263 -95.24 19.86 37.31
C ARG A 263 -93.90 19.66 38.00
N ALA A 264 -93.89 19.14 39.23
CA ALA A 264 -92.66 18.86 39.96
C ALA A 264 -91.79 17.82 39.23
N LYS A 265 -92.38 16.76 38.66
CA LYS A 265 -91.65 15.76 37.85
C LYS A 265 -91.06 16.37 36.58
N TYR A 266 -91.80 17.20 35.87
CA TYR A 266 -91.29 17.90 34.68
C TYR A 266 -90.22 18.92 35.01
N GLU A 267 -90.39 19.68 36.09
CA GLU A 267 -89.39 20.65 36.55
C GLU A 267 -88.10 19.95 36.99
N ASN A 268 -88.21 18.82 37.69
CA ASN A 268 -87.06 18.02 38.10
C ASN A 268 -86.38 17.34 36.89
N MET A 269 -87.15 16.87 35.91
CA MET A 269 -86.63 16.32 34.66
C MET A 269 -85.93 17.39 33.82
N ALA A 270 -86.49 18.61 33.72
CA ALA A 270 -85.88 19.73 33.03
C ALA A 270 -84.57 20.18 33.71
N LYS A 271 -84.55 20.25 35.04
CA LYS A 271 -83.33 20.54 35.82
C LYS A 271 -82.27 19.46 35.61
N LYS A 272 -82.65 18.19 35.68
CA LYS A 272 -81.74 17.06 35.43
C LYS A 272 -81.19 17.08 34.01
N ASN A 273 -82.02 17.32 32.99
CA ASN A 273 -81.57 17.46 31.61
C ASN A 273 -80.59 18.64 31.44
N GLN A 274 -80.84 19.75 32.13
CA GLN A 274 -79.95 20.92 32.08
C GLN A 274 -78.58 20.62 32.73
N GLU A 275 -78.57 19.91 33.86
CA GLU A 275 -77.33 19.48 34.52
C GLU A 275 -76.56 18.45 33.68
N GLU A 276 -77.26 17.44 33.14
CA GLU A 276 -76.66 16.45 32.24
C GLU A 276 -76.07 17.11 30.99
N LEU A 277 -76.79 18.06 30.38
CA LEU A 277 -76.27 18.82 29.23
C LEU A 277 -75.04 19.65 29.58
N LYS A 278 -75.02 20.31 30.75
CA LYS A 278 -73.84 21.06 31.21
C LYS A 278 -72.63 20.15 31.44
N THR A 279 -72.82 19.05 32.17
CA THR A 279 -71.73 18.10 32.43
C THR A 279 -71.22 17.44 31.15
N TRP A 280 -72.11 17.16 30.19
CA TRP A 280 -71.73 16.67 28.87
C TRP A 280 -70.91 17.70 28.09
N HIS A 281 -71.34 18.97 28.05
CA HIS A 281 -70.57 20.04 27.40
C HIS A 281 -69.23 20.29 28.07
N GLU A 282 -69.17 20.31 29.40
CA GLU A 282 -67.92 20.46 30.15
C GLU A 282 -66.97 19.30 29.85
N SER A 283 -67.47 18.05 29.84
CA SER A 283 -66.69 16.87 29.45
C SER A 283 -66.12 17.01 28.03
N GLN A 284 -66.95 17.38 27.06
CA GLN A 284 -66.52 17.60 25.67
C GLN A 284 -65.47 18.72 25.54
N ILE A 285 -65.64 19.83 26.27
CA ILE A 285 -64.64 20.90 26.29
C ILE A 285 -63.32 20.40 26.87
N THR A 286 -63.35 19.64 27.97
CA THR A 286 -62.11 19.10 28.57
C THR A 286 -61.41 18.09 27.68
N GLU A 287 -62.17 17.24 26.97
CA GLU A 287 -61.63 16.28 26.00
C GLU A 287 -60.94 16.99 24.83
N VAL A 288 -61.62 17.97 24.23
CA VAL A 288 -61.04 18.79 23.15
C VAL A 288 -59.82 19.55 23.64
N GLN A 289 -59.87 20.15 24.84
CA GLN A 289 -58.73 20.84 25.44
C GLN A 289 -57.53 19.91 25.61
N SER A 290 -57.76 18.69 26.13
CA SER A 290 -56.72 17.66 26.27
C SER A 290 -56.13 17.27 24.92
N GLN A 291 -56.97 17.04 23.90
CA GLN A 291 -56.52 16.70 22.56
C GLN A 291 -55.70 17.83 21.92
N VAL A 292 -56.11 19.09 22.11
CA VAL A 292 -55.36 20.26 21.64
C VAL A 292 -53.99 20.32 22.31
N VAL A 293 -53.91 20.11 23.63
CA VAL A 293 -52.62 20.10 24.34
C VAL A 293 -51.71 19.00 23.79
N GLN A 294 -52.20 17.76 23.69
CA GLN A 294 -51.43 16.63 23.15
C GLN A 294 -50.95 16.89 21.72
N ASN A 295 -51.84 17.40 20.85
CA ASN A 295 -51.47 17.74 19.47
C ASN A 295 -50.42 18.86 19.42
N THR A 296 -50.53 19.88 20.29
CA THR A 296 -49.53 20.96 20.34
C THR A 296 -48.18 20.49 20.86
N GLU A 297 -48.15 19.55 21.81
CA GLU A 297 -46.92 18.94 22.31
C GLU A 297 -46.26 18.06 21.24
N ALA A 298 -47.04 17.22 20.56
CA ALA A 298 -46.56 16.41 19.44
C ALA A 298 -46.01 17.29 18.31
N LEU A 299 -46.69 18.40 17.98
CA LEU A 299 -46.23 19.34 16.97
C LEU A 299 -44.94 20.05 17.37
N LYS A 300 -44.79 20.44 18.65
CA LYS A 300 -43.53 20.98 19.18
C LYS A 300 -42.39 19.97 19.11
N GLY A 301 -42.65 18.71 19.46
CA GLY A 301 -41.68 17.62 19.36
C GLY A 301 -41.20 17.38 17.92
N ALA A 302 -42.14 17.29 16.98
CA ALA A 302 -41.84 17.18 15.55
C ALA A 302 -41.04 18.41 15.05
N HIS A 303 -41.38 19.62 15.50
CA HIS A 303 -40.61 20.81 15.14
C HIS A 303 -39.17 20.76 15.67
N THR A 304 -38.95 20.30 16.90
CA THR A 304 -37.59 20.15 17.44
C THR A 304 -36.79 19.11 16.67
N GLU A 305 -37.39 17.97 16.31
CA GLU A 305 -36.74 16.93 15.51
C GLU A 305 -36.35 17.44 14.11
N VAL A 306 -37.24 18.19 13.44
CA VAL A 306 -36.93 18.82 12.15
C VAL A 306 -35.77 19.80 12.27
N ASN A 307 -35.70 20.57 13.36
CA ASN A 307 -34.59 21.51 13.58
C ASN A 307 -33.27 20.78 13.85
N ASP A 308 -33.30 19.69 14.62
CA ASP A 308 -32.11 18.89 14.90
C ASP A 308 -31.59 18.18 13.65
N LEU A 309 -32.48 17.62 12.83
CA LEU A 309 -32.12 17.05 11.53
C LEU A 309 -31.53 18.10 10.59
N ARG A 310 -32.09 19.32 10.55
CA ARG A 310 -31.51 20.44 9.77
C ARG A 310 -30.10 20.81 10.25
N ARG A 311 -29.87 20.84 11.56
CA ARG A 311 -28.54 21.10 12.13
C ARG A 311 -27.53 19.99 11.80
N GLN A 312 -27.96 18.73 11.87
CA GLN A 312 -27.14 17.58 11.47
C GLN A 312 -26.79 17.64 9.98
N MET A 313 -27.75 17.95 9.12
CA MET A 313 -27.53 18.12 7.68
C MET A 313 -26.49 19.21 7.40
N GLN A 314 -26.62 20.39 8.01
CA GLN A 314 -25.64 21.47 7.88
C GLN A 314 -24.24 21.07 8.38
N THR A 315 -24.17 20.33 9.49
CA THR A 315 -22.89 19.85 10.03
C THR A 315 -22.20 18.89 9.05
N LEU A 316 -22.97 17.95 8.48
CA LEU A 316 -22.47 17.00 7.47
C LEU A 316 -22.07 17.69 6.17
N GLU A 317 -22.80 18.73 5.74
CA GLU A 317 -22.43 19.53 4.57
C GLU A 317 -21.09 20.27 4.78
N ILE A 318 -20.88 20.85 5.96
CA ILE A 318 -19.61 21.50 6.31
C ILE A 318 -18.47 20.48 6.36
N GLU A 319 -18.70 19.31 6.97
CA GLU A 319 -17.71 18.24 7.00
C GLU A 319 -17.34 17.78 5.59
N LEU A 320 -18.34 17.57 4.72
CA LEU A 320 -18.14 17.19 3.33
C LEU A 320 -17.34 18.24 2.56
N GLU A 321 -17.62 19.52 2.73
CA GLU A 321 -16.86 20.59 2.07
C GLU A 321 -15.42 20.69 2.62
N SER A 322 -15.23 20.48 3.92
CA SER A 322 -13.89 20.43 4.53
C SER A 322 -13.06 19.26 3.99
N GLN A 323 -13.67 18.09 3.79
CA GLN A 323 -13.01 16.91 3.21
C GLN A 323 -12.67 17.13 1.73
N ARG A 324 -13.54 17.82 0.97
CA ARG A 324 -13.25 18.22 -0.41
C ARG A 324 -12.07 19.18 -0.48
N SER A 325 -12.01 20.17 0.42
CA SER A 325 -10.87 21.09 0.52
C SER A 325 -9.58 20.34 0.87
N MET A 326 -9.62 19.43 1.84
CA MET A 326 -8.48 18.60 2.21
C MET A 326 -8.00 17.75 1.04
N LYS A 327 -8.92 17.06 0.34
CA LYS A 327 -8.60 16.30 -0.87
C LYS A 327 -7.91 17.17 -1.92
N GLY A 328 -8.47 18.35 -2.22
CA GLY A 328 -7.88 19.28 -3.18
C GLY A 328 -6.47 19.71 -2.77
N SER A 329 -6.22 19.96 -1.48
CA SER A 329 -4.88 20.30 -0.98
C SER A 329 -3.89 19.13 -1.15
N LEU A 330 -4.30 17.90 -0.84
CA LEU A 330 -3.45 16.71 -0.98
C LEU A 330 -3.12 16.42 -2.44
N GLU A 331 -4.10 16.51 -3.33
CA GLU A 331 -3.88 16.38 -4.78
C GLU A 331 -2.96 17.48 -5.32
N GLY A 332 -3.05 18.70 -4.78
CA GLY A 332 -2.11 19.79 -5.09
C GLY A 332 -0.69 19.44 -4.66
N THR A 333 -0.51 19.01 -3.41
CA THR A 333 0.83 18.60 -2.91
C THR A 333 1.42 17.43 -3.69
N LEU A 334 0.60 16.47 -4.11
CA LEU A 334 1.02 15.34 -4.93
C LEU A 334 1.57 15.85 -6.27
N ARG A 335 0.81 16.68 -6.99
CA ARG A 335 1.25 17.28 -8.26
C ARG A 335 2.55 18.07 -8.10
N ASP A 336 2.67 18.88 -7.04
CA ASP A 336 3.88 19.64 -6.77
C ASP A 336 5.10 18.72 -6.54
N THR A 337 4.92 17.62 -5.81
CA THR A 337 6.00 16.65 -5.60
C THR A 337 6.37 15.90 -6.88
N GLU A 338 5.39 15.47 -7.67
CA GLU A 338 5.62 14.81 -8.97
C GLU A 338 6.36 15.76 -9.93
N MET A 339 5.96 17.03 -10.00
CA MET A 339 6.66 18.03 -10.81
C MET A 339 8.12 18.22 -10.37
N ARG A 340 8.38 18.31 -9.06
CA ARG A 340 9.75 18.43 -8.53
C ARG A 340 10.60 17.22 -8.89
N TYR A 341 10.07 16.01 -8.73
CA TYR A 341 10.80 14.78 -9.08
C TYR A 341 11.03 14.67 -10.58
N ASN A 342 10.07 15.06 -11.41
CA ASN A 342 10.26 15.10 -12.86
C ASN A 342 11.39 16.07 -13.25
N MET A 343 11.43 17.27 -12.65
CA MET A 343 12.52 18.22 -12.88
C MET A 343 13.89 17.66 -12.44
N GLU A 344 13.94 16.94 -11.32
CA GLU A 344 15.17 16.30 -10.84
C GLU A 344 15.64 15.18 -11.77
N ILE A 345 14.71 14.36 -12.27
CA ILE A 345 14.99 13.32 -13.27
C ILE A 345 15.48 13.92 -14.58
N GLU A 346 14.85 14.99 -15.05
CA GLU A 346 15.30 15.72 -16.25
C GLU A 346 16.72 16.27 -16.06
N ALA A 347 17.01 16.89 -14.91
CA ALA A 347 18.35 17.38 -14.59
C ALA A 347 19.38 16.24 -14.59
N LEU A 348 19.09 15.11 -13.95
CA LEU A 348 19.97 13.94 -13.96
C LEU A 348 20.17 13.37 -15.37
N ASN A 349 19.11 13.32 -16.18
CA ASN A 349 19.20 12.89 -17.58
C ASN A 349 20.10 13.81 -18.41
N THR A 350 20.05 15.14 -18.20
CA THR A 350 20.97 16.06 -18.90
C THR A 350 22.43 15.80 -18.54
N ILE A 351 22.72 15.50 -17.27
CA ILE A 351 24.08 15.15 -16.83
C ILE A 351 24.52 13.82 -17.45
N LEU A 352 23.63 12.82 -17.45
CA LEU A 352 23.91 11.50 -18.02
C LEU A 352 24.22 11.60 -19.51
N LEU A 353 23.42 12.35 -20.27
CA LEU A 353 23.65 12.61 -21.70
C LEU A 353 24.99 13.34 -21.94
N GLY A 354 25.34 14.29 -21.07
CA GLY A 354 26.64 14.97 -21.12
C GLY A 354 27.81 14.01 -20.92
N LEU A 355 27.75 13.15 -19.90
CA LEU A 355 28.78 12.14 -19.63
C LEU A 355 28.87 11.10 -20.74
N GLU A 356 27.75 10.67 -21.30
CA GLU A 356 27.73 9.76 -22.46
C GLU A 356 28.41 10.41 -23.67
N ALA A 357 28.13 11.69 -23.95
CA ALA A 357 28.77 12.43 -25.02
C ALA A 357 30.30 12.52 -24.81
N GLU A 358 30.76 12.87 -23.61
CA GLU A 358 32.19 12.90 -23.27
C GLU A 358 32.86 11.53 -23.45
N LEU A 359 32.20 10.45 -23.03
CA LEU A 359 32.71 9.08 -23.18
C LEU A 359 32.83 8.71 -24.66
N THR A 360 31.83 9.05 -25.48
CA THR A 360 31.92 8.83 -26.93
C THR A 360 33.04 9.64 -27.59
N GLN A 361 33.24 10.89 -27.16
CA GLN A 361 34.33 11.74 -27.65
C GLN A 361 35.70 11.15 -27.29
N LEU A 362 35.89 10.68 -26.05
CA LEU A 362 37.12 10.03 -25.61
C LEU A 362 37.40 8.75 -26.41
N ARG A 363 36.38 7.91 -26.65
CA ARG A 363 36.52 6.71 -27.49
C ARG A 363 36.98 7.06 -28.91
N ASN A 364 36.35 8.06 -29.52
CA ASN A 364 36.73 8.53 -30.86
C ASN A 364 38.17 9.07 -30.87
N SER A 365 38.56 9.83 -29.85
CA SER A 365 39.93 10.36 -29.72
C SER A 365 40.95 9.23 -29.56
N ILE A 366 40.66 8.20 -28.77
CA ILE A 366 41.54 7.03 -28.60
C ILE A 366 41.66 6.28 -29.93
N GLN A 367 40.56 6.08 -30.64
CA GLN A 367 40.56 5.43 -31.95
C GLN A 367 41.39 6.21 -32.96
N GLN A 368 41.25 7.53 -33.00
CA GLN A 368 42.05 8.39 -33.86
C GLN A 368 43.54 8.31 -33.50
N GLN A 369 43.91 8.43 -32.23
CA GLN A 369 45.29 8.29 -31.79
C GLN A 369 45.87 6.91 -32.17
N SER A 370 45.09 5.83 -32.01
CA SER A 370 45.52 4.50 -32.41
C SER A 370 45.85 4.42 -33.90
N GLN A 371 45.02 5.04 -34.76
CA GLN A 371 45.27 5.10 -36.20
C GLN A 371 46.51 5.94 -36.54
N GLU A 372 46.70 7.07 -35.87
CA GLU A 372 47.90 7.92 -36.02
C GLU A 372 49.17 7.18 -35.59
N TYR A 373 49.13 6.45 -34.48
CA TYR A 373 50.25 5.60 -34.03
C TYR A 373 50.55 4.48 -35.02
N GLU A 374 49.55 3.82 -35.57
CA GLU A 374 49.73 2.78 -36.60
C GLU A 374 50.36 3.37 -37.87
N ALA A 375 49.90 4.54 -38.32
CA ALA A 375 50.49 5.23 -39.46
C ALA A 375 51.96 5.63 -39.21
N LEU A 376 52.28 6.14 -38.01
CA LEU A 376 53.63 6.49 -37.63
C LEU A 376 54.55 5.25 -37.54
N LEU A 377 54.04 4.15 -37.00
CA LEU A 377 54.76 2.87 -36.96
C LEU A 377 55.05 2.37 -38.38
N ASN A 378 54.06 2.43 -39.28
CA ASN A 378 54.23 2.06 -40.68
C ASN A 378 55.28 2.93 -41.37
N MET A 379 55.30 4.24 -41.13
CA MET A 379 56.33 5.14 -41.65
C MET A 379 57.71 4.79 -41.08
N LYS A 380 57.79 4.54 -39.77
CA LYS A 380 59.03 4.14 -39.10
C LYS A 380 59.59 2.86 -39.72
N MET A 381 58.77 1.83 -39.92
CA MET A 381 59.20 0.57 -40.56
C MET A 381 59.73 0.80 -41.97
N LYS A 382 59.10 1.67 -42.77
CA LYS A 382 59.60 2.04 -44.11
C LYS A 382 60.97 2.72 -44.04
N LEU A 383 61.13 3.70 -43.15
CA LEU A 383 62.41 4.39 -42.96
C LEU A 383 63.51 3.44 -42.44
N GLU A 384 63.18 2.51 -41.55
CA GLU A 384 64.13 1.48 -41.10
C GLU A 384 64.58 0.58 -42.26
N ALA A 385 63.67 0.21 -43.17
CA ALA A 385 64.00 -0.52 -44.39
C ALA A 385 64.91 0.30 -45.33
N GLU A 386 64.61 1.59 -45.54
CA GLU A 386 65.47 2.50 -46.32
C GLU A 386 66.87 2.66 -45.70
N ILE A 387 66.97 2.80 -44.37
CA ILE A 387 68.28 2.85 -43.68
C ILE A 387 69.04 1.54 -43.85
N ALA A 388 68.36 0.40 -43.80
CA ALA A 388 68.99 -0.90 -44.01
C ALA A 388 69.54 -1.03 -45.43
N THR A 389 68.80 -0.59 -46.46
CA THR A 389 69.29 -0.58 -47.85
C THR A 389 70.45 0.40 -48.03
N TYR A 390 70.40 1.59 -47.42
CA TYR A 390 71.52 2.53 -47.43
C TYR A 390 72.77 1.95 -46.76
N ARG A 391 72.65 1.28 -45.61
CA ARG A 391 73.78 0.59 -44.95
C ARG A 391 74.40 -0.46 -45.86
N ARG A 392 73.57 -1.28 -46.52
CA ARG A 392 74.02 -2.31 -47.47
C ARG A 392 74.81 -1.73 -48.64
N LEU A 393 74.37 -0.60 -49.19
CA LEU A 393 75.08 0.13 -50.25
C LEU A 393 76.43 0.70 -49.77
N LEU A 394 76.50 1.19 -48.53
CA LEU A 394 77.71 1.74 -47.92
C LEU A 394 78.76 0.67 -47.57
N ASP A 395 78.32 -0.54 -47.19
CA ASP A 395 79.19 -1.67 -46.85
C ASP A 395 79.81 -2.36 -48.09
N GLY A 396 79.44 -1.92 -49.31
CA GLY A 396 80.07 -2.36 -50.56
C GLY A 396 79.62 -3.74 -51.06
N GLU A 397 78.45 -4.23 -50.63
CA GLU A 397 77.83 -5.41 -51.24
C GLU A 397 77.27 -5.07 -52.64
N ASP A 398 77.66 -5.85 -53.65
CA ASP A 398 77.19 -5.69 -55.03
C ASP A 398 75.67 -5.89 -55.13
N PHE A 399 74.96 -4.86 -55.59
CA PHE A 399 73.51 -4.89 -55.82
C PHE A 399 73.20 -5.84 -56.99
N THR A 400 72.80 -7.09 -56.68
CA THR A 400 72.31 -8.02 -57.71
C THR A 400 70.82 -7.81 -57.94
N PHE A 401 70.36 -7.92 -59.19
CA PHE A 401 68.96 -7.73 -59.59
C PHE A 401 67.96 -8.66 -58.84
N GLN A 402 68.48 -9.69 -58.16
CA GLN A 402 67.72 -10.60 -57.31
C GLN A 402 67.24 -9.96 -56.00
N ASP A 403 67.96 -8.97 -55.47
CA ASP A 403 67.60 -8.27 -54.22
C ASP A 403 66.41 -7.34 -54.36
N ALA A 404 66.17 -6.79 -55.55
CA ALA A 404 64.96 -6.00 -55.84
C ALA A 404 63.68 -6.87 -55.94
N LEU A 405 63.83 -8.19 -56.07
CA LEU A 405 62.72 -9.16 -56.05
C LEU A 405 62.51 -9.80 -54.67
N GLU A 406 63.48 -9.76 -53.75
CA GLU A 406 63.33 -10.31 -52.39
C GLU A 406 62.49 -9.44 -51.46
N ASP A 407 62.08 -8.23 -51.86
CA ASP A 407 61.09 -7.42 -51.14
C ASP A 407 59.69 -8.08 -51.05
N GLN A 408 59.51 -9.24 -51.68
CA GLN A 408 58.35 -10.12 -51.48
C GLN A 408 58.64 -11.32 -50.55
N LYS A 409 59.61 -11.21 -49.63
CA LYS A 409 59.65 -12.12 -48.46
C LYS A 409 58.62 -11.65 -47.45
N THR A 410 57.59 -12.47 -47.28
CA THR A 410 56.55 -12.35 -46.26
C THR A 410 57.14 -11.99 -44.90
N VAL A 411 57.02 -10.73 -44.51
CA VAL A 411 57.27 -10.28 -43.14
C VAL A 411 56.16 -10.87 -42.29
N ASN A 412 56.45 -11.99 -41.61
CA ASN A 412 55.55 -12.59 -40.63
C ASN A 412 55.31 -11.57 -39.51
N THR A 413 54.22 -10.83 -39.63
CA THR A 413 53.90 -9.75 -38.70
C THR A 413 53.22 -10.40 -37.50
N LYS A 414 53.92 -10.47 -36.37
CA LYS A 414 53.35 -10.99 -35.12
C LYS A 414 52.57 -9.87 -34.45
N VAL A 415 51.24 -9.96 -34.46
CA VAL A 415 50.37 -9.05 -33.70
C VAL A 415 50.26 -9.59 -32.28
N MET A 416 50.76 -8.81 -31.32
CA MET A 416 50.70 -9.12 -29.90
C MET A 416 49.57 -8.29 -29.27
N THR A 417 48.42 -8.92 -29.07
CA THR A 417 47.24 -8.27 -28.48
C THR A 417 47.29 -8.45 -26.96
N VAL A 418 47.50 -7.34 -26.25
CA VAL A 418 47.48 -7.31 -24.78
C VAL A 418 46.08 -6.90 -24.34
N THR A 419 45.32 -7.83 -23.76
CA THR A 419 44.03 -7.53 -23.13
C THR A 419 44.20 -7.41 -21.63
N GLN A 420 43.93 -6.22 -21.09
CA GLN A 420 43.93 -5.96 -19.65
C GLN A 420 42.48 -5.76 -19.17
N THR A 421 42.09 -6.49 -18.14
CA THR A 421 40.81 -6.27 -17.46
C THR A 421 41.03 -5.42 -16.21
N LEU A 422 40.34 -4.28 -16.18
CA LEU A 422 40.38 -3.30 -15.10
C LEU A 422 39.10 -3.43 -14.27
N VAL A 423 39.24 -3.61 -12.95
CA VAL A 423 38.14 -3.47 -11.99
C VAL A 423 38.58 -2.42 -10.98
N ASP A 424 37.76 -1.38 -10.78
CA ASP A 424 38.04 -0.24 -9.89
C ASP A 424 39.41 0.46 -10.15
N GLY A 425 39.81 0.56 -11.42
CA GLY A 425 41.03 1.25 -11.84
C GLY A 425 42.34 0.50 -11.55
N LYS A 426 42.28 -0.76 -11.09
CA LYS A 426 43.46 -1.62 -10.92
C LYS A 426 43.40 -2.80 -11.90
N VAL A 427 44.54 -3.11 -12.51
CA VAL A 427 44.68 -4.24 -13.47
C VAL A 427 44.62 -5.54 -12.67
N VAL A 428 43.54 -6.31 -12.82
CA VAL A 428 43.32 -7.56 -12.08
C VAL A 428 43.78 -8.78 -12.89
N SER A 429 43.79 -8.68 -14.23
CA SER A 429 44.45 -9.67 -15.08
C SER A 429 44.94 -9.05 -16.39
N SER A 430 46.06 -9.56 -16.89
CA SER A 430 46.65 -9.18 -18.18
C SER A 430 46.92 -10.46 -18.96
N SER A 431 46.31 -10.60 -20.13
CA SER A 431 46.55 -11.72 -21.05
C SER A 431 47.18 -11.20 -22.33
N THR A 432 48.28 -11.82 -22.75
CA THR A 432 49.01 -11.49 -23.98
C THR A 432 48.84 -12.62 -24.98
N GLU A 433 48.04 -12.39 -26.02
CA GLU A 433 47.88 -13.36 -27.10
C GLU A 433 48.71 -12.90 -28.30
N THR A 434 49.60 -13.78 -28.77
CA THR A 434 50.47 -13.49 -29.92
C THR A 434 49.96 -14.29 -31.10
N LYS A 435 49.40 -13.60 -32.10
CA LYS A 435 49.01 -14.23 -33.36
C LYS A 435 50.03 -13.87 -34.43
N ASN A 436 50.53 -14.90 -35.11
CA ASN A 436 51.29 -14.72 -36.34
C ASN A 436 50.26 -14.46 -37.44
N LEU A 437 50.31 -13.30 -38.10
CA LEU A 437 49.53 -13.03 -39.33
C LEU A 437 50.21 -13.67 -40.53
#